data_AF-A0A368TJT6-F1
#
_entry.id   AF-A0A368TJT6-F1
#
_cell.length_a   1.000
_cell.length_b   1.000
_cell.length_c   1.000
_cell.angle_alpha   90.00
_cell.angle_beta   90.00
_cell.angle_gamma   90.00
#
_symmetry.space_group_name_H-M   'P 1'
#
loop_
_entity.id
_entity.type
_entity.pdbx_description
1 polymer ?
#
loop_
_entity_poly.entity_id
_entity_poly.type
_entity_poly.pdbx_seq_one_letter_code
_entity_poly.pdbx_strand_id
1 'polypeptide(L)'
;MKGERNGWNPSISRMELLKEQERPIAHLWVGRSSENRDAAEMLFEASFPFVAIPASGIAKPELLVGSKRYRGVEEIQGFLKKSKP
;
A
#
# COMPACT_ATOMS: atom_id res chain seq x y z
N MET A 1 -0.87 15.67 32.86
CA MET A 1 -1.65 15.59 31.60
C MET A 1 -1.21 14.33 30.86
N LYS A 2 -2.14 13.41 30.59
CA LYS A 2 -1.91 12.16 29.86
C LYS A 2 -1.76 12.48 28.37
N GLY A 3 -0.57 12.24 27.80
CA GLY A 3 -0.40 12.16 26.36
C GLY A 3 -0.79 10.77 25.91
N GLU A 4 -1.94 10.63 25.26
CA GLU A 4 -2.34 9.40 24.58
C GLU A 4 -1.29 9.03 23.54
N ARG A 5 -0.55 7.96 23.80
CA ARG A 5 0.30 7.32 22.80
C ARG A 5 -0.63 6.57 21.85
N ASN A 6 -0.93 7.17 20.69
CA ASN A 6 -1.49 6.44 19.56
C ASN A 6 -0.53 5.31 19.18
N GLY A 7 -0.88 4.10 19.61
CA GLY A 7 -0.09 2.88 19.51
C GLY A 7 0.01 2.32 18.11
N TRP A 8 0.58 3.06 17.17
CA TRP A 8 1.15 2.45 15.97
C TRP A 8 2.53 1.90 16.36
N ASN A 9 2.58 0.60 16.60
CA ASN A 9 3.83 -0.14 16.75
C ASN A 9 4.18 -0.79 15.39
N PRO A 10 4.97 -0.12 14.52
CA PRO A 10 5.21 -0.57 13.15
C PRO A 10 5.99 -1.90 13.07
N SER A 11 6.57 -2.37 14.18
CA SER A 11 7.41 -3.57 14.21
C SER A 11 6.67 -4.86 14.56
N ILE A 12 5.52 -4.82 15.25
CA ILE A 12 4.82 -6.05 15.70
C ILE A 12 3.73 -6.51 14.73
N SER A 13 3.11 -5.62 13.94
CA SER A 13 1.95 -6.02 13.11
C SER A 13 2.24 -6.42 11.66
N ARG A 14 3.48 -6.27 11.15
CA ARG A 14 3.78 -6.45 9.72
C ARG A 14 4.20 -7.88 9.34
N MET A 15 4.82 -8.62 10.26
CA MET A 15 5.37 -9.94 9.97
C MET A 15 4.36 -11.07 10.15
N GLU A 16 3.42 -10.93 11.10
CA GLU A 16 2.35 -11.92 11.32
C GLU A 16 1.29 -11.88 10.20
N LEU A 17 0.94 -10.68 9.69
CA LEU A 17 0.07 -10.52 8.53
C LEU A 17 0.61 -11.18 7.25
N LEU A 18 1.93 -11.24 7.09
CA LEU A 18 2.59 -11.89 5.94
C LEU A 18 2.58 -13.42 6.04
N LYS A 19 2.44 -14.00 7.25
CA LYS A 19 2.45 -15.45 7.46
C LYS A 19 1.08 -16.10 7.33
N GLU A 20 0.00 -15.39 7.62
CA GLU A 20 -1.36 -15.97 7.61
C GLU A 20 -2.06 -15.92 6.25
N GLN A 21 -1.58 -15.15 5.29
CA GLN A 21 -2.18 -15.09 3.97
C GLN A 21 -1.23 -15.68 2.91
N GLU A 22 -1.51 -16.90 2.46
CA GLU A 22 -1.00 -17.47 1.19
C GLU A 22 -1.47 -16.68 -0.05
N ARG A 23 -1.93 -15.44 0.13
CA ARG A 23 -2.37 -14.56 -0.95
C ARG A 23 -1.19 -13.73 -1.43
N PRO A 24 -1.02 -13.53 -2.74
CA PRO A 24 0.00 -12.64 -3.25
C PRO A 24 -0.25 -11.22 -2.70
N ILE A 25 0.61 -10.78 -1.79
CA ILE A 25 0.59 -9.44 -1.22
C ILE A 25 1.28 -8.49 -2.20
N ALA A 26 0.63 -7.36 -2.47
CA ALA A 26 1.23 -6.31 -3.28
C ALA A 26 2.11 -5.38 -2.44
N HIS A 27 3.09 -4.76 -3.06
CA HIS A 27 3.94 -3.76 -2.43
C HIS A 27 3.66 -2.39 -3.07
N LEU A 28 3.28 -1.40 -2.26
CA LEU A 28 3.04 -0.03 -2.71
C LEU A 28 4.15 0.86 -2.17
N TRP A 29 4.99 1.43 -3.04
CA TRP A 29 5.94 2.45 -2.62
C TRP A 29 5.26 3.81 -2.57
N VAL A 30 5.29 4.43 -1.39
CA VAL A 30 4.65 5.70 -1.10
C VAL A 30 5.71 6.74 -0.73
N GLY A 31 5.84 7.76 -1.57
CA GLY A 31 6.47 9.02 -1.20
C GLY A 31 5.55 9.88 -0.33
N ARG A 32 5.99 11.10 0.02
CA ARG A 32 5.20 12.03 0.86
C ARG A 32 4.16 12.87 0.07
N SER A 33 3.98 12.63 -1.22
CA SER A 33 3.03 13.41 -2.03
C SER A 33 1.58 13.02 -1.77
N SER A 34 0.64 13.91 -2.06
CA SER A 34 -0.80 13.64 -2.02
C SER A 34 -1.18 12.46 -2.92
N GLU A 35 -0.59 12.35 -4.11
CA GLU A 35 -0.83 11.22 -5.03
C GLU A 35 -0.52 9.86 -4.40
N ASN A 36 0.51 9.77 -3.56
CA ASN A 36 0.87 8.54 -2.87
C ASN A 36 -0.14 8.16 -1.79
N ARG A 37 -0.72 9.17 -1.13
CA ARG A 37 -1.80 8.98 -0.16
C ARG A 37 -3.06 8.49 -0.86
N ASP A 38 -3.45 9.13 -1.96
CA ASP A 38 -4.64 8.75 -2.74
C ASP A 38 -4.55 7.30 -3.23
N ALA A 39 -3.38 6.89 -3.76
CA ALA A 39 -3.15 5.51 -4.18
C ALA A 39 -3.31 4.49 -3.02
N ALA A 40 -2.82 4.83 -1.83
CA ALA A 40 -2.95 3.99 -0.65
C ALA A 40 -4.42 3.89 -0.17
N GLU A 41 -5.14 5.00 -0.15
CA GLU A 41 -6.58 5.05 0.19
C GLU A 41 -7.40 4.20 -0.80
N MET A 42 -7.14 4.32 -2.11
CA MET A 42 -7.82 3.51 -3.13
C MET A 42 -7.61 2.00 -2.96
N LEU A 43 -6.40 1.58 -2.62
CA LEU A 43 -6.10 0.16 -2.41
C LEU A 43 -6.78 -0.36 -1.14
N PHE A 44 -6.86 0.46 -0.10
CA PHE A 44 -7.58 0.15 1.12
C PHE A 44 -9.10 0.02 0.87
N GLU A 45 -9.70 0.98 0.18
CA GLU A 45 -11.12 0.94 -0.21
C GLU A 45 -11.46 -0.27 -1.09
N ALA A 46 -10.55 -0.63 -2.00
CA ALA A 46 -10.69 -1.82 -2.84
C ALA A 46 -10.52 -3.14 -2.07
N SER A 47 -10.29 -3.09 -0.75
CA SER A 47 -9.96 -4.25 0.09
C SER A 47 -8.82 -5.09 -0.49
N PHE A 48 -7.90 -4.42 -1.19
CA PHE A 48 -6.81 -5.09 -1.88
C PHE A 48 -5.68 -5.35 -0.88
N PRO A 49 -5.12 -6.56 -0.78
CA PRO A 49 -4.04 -6.83 0.17
C PRO A 49 -2.73 -6.19 -0.32
N PHE A 50 -2.26 -5.15 0.37
CA PHE A 50 -0.99 -4.49 0.06
C PHE A 50 -0.19 -4.10 1.29
N VAL A 51 1.09 -3.85 1.05
CA VAL A 51 2.07 -3.39 2.01
C VAL A 51 2.61 -2.06 1.56
N ALA A 52 2.34 -0.99 2.32
CA ALA A 52 2.89 0.33 2.06
C ALA A 52 4.37 0.42 2.47
N ILE A 53 5.23 0.79 1.55
CA ILE A 53 6.67 0.99 1.73
C ILE A 53 6.95 2.48 1.61
N PRO A 54 7.32 3.18 2.69
CA PRO A 54 7.75 4.57 2.57
C PRO A 54 9.04 4.65 1.76
N ALA A 55 9.06 5.46 0.71
CA ALA A 55 10.20 5.61 -0.18
C ALA A 55 10.57 7.08 -0.37
N SER A 56 11.78 7.46 0.05
CA SER A 56 12.33 8.78 -0.23
C SER A 56 12.71 8.89 -1.70
N GLY A 57 12.35 10.00 -2.35
CA GLY A 57 12.75 10.28 -3.73
C GLY A 57 11.85 9.67 -4.81
N ILE A 58 10.77 8.97 -4.42
CA ILE A 58 9.76 8.52 -5.38
C ILE A 58 8.77 9.65 -5.63
N ALA A 59 8.74 10.14 -6.88
CA ALA A 59 7.87 11.23 -7.31
C ALA A 59 6.41 10.77 -7.50
N LYS A 60 6.19 9.50 -7.89
CA LYS A 60 4.87 8.92 -8.19
C LYS A 60 4.71 7.56 -7.52
N PRO A 61 3.51 7.18 -7.03
CA PRO A 61 3.32 5.87 -6.40
C PRO A 61 3.68 4.73 -7.35
N GLU A 62 4.30 3.68 -6.83
CA GLU A 62 4.53 2.45 -7.59
C GLU A 62 3.85 1.29 -6.86
N LEU A 63 3.10 0.46 -7.58
CA LEU A 63 2.50 -0.78 -7.07
C LEU A 63 3.13 -1.98 -7.77
N LEU A 64 3.67 -2.93 -7.02
CA LEU A 64 4.17 -4.21 -7.51
C LEU A 64 3.23 -5.33 -7.07
N VAL A 65 2.68 -6.06 -8.04
CA VAL A 65 1.83 -7.23 -7.84
C VAL A 65 2.48 -8.40 -8.57
N GLY A 66 3.08 -9.32 -7.83
CA GLY A 66 3.91 -10.37 -8.43
C GLY A 66 5.07 -9.77 -9.24
N SER A 67 5.16 -10.12 -10.53
CA SER A 67 6.16 -9.58 -11.46
C SER A 67 5.72 -8.30 -12.18
N LYS A 68 4.46 -7.86 -12.01
CA LYS A 68 3.92 -6.68 -12.70
C LYS A 68 4.09 -5.43 -11.84
N ARG A 69 4.52 -4.34 -12.48
CA ARG A 69 4.68 -3.03 -11.86
C ARG A 69 3.75 -2.02 -12.52
N TYR A 70 3.08 -1.22 -11.70
CA TYR A 70 2.18 -0.14 -12.09
C TYR A 70 2.71 1.16 -11.49
N ARG A 71 2.83 2.24 -12.28
CA ARG A 71 3.41 3.52 -11.85
C ARG A 71 2.41 4.66 -12.02
N GLY A 72 2.24 5.44 -10.96
CA GLY A 72 1.27 6.52 -10.89
C GLY A 72 -0.14 6.03 -10.53
N VAL A 73 -0.96 6.98 -10.09
CA VAL A 73 -2.33 6.70 -9.63
C VAL A 73 -3.15 6.09 -10.76
N GLU A 74 -3.08 6.65 -11.98
CA GLU A 74 -3.88 6.25 -13.15
C GLU A 74 -3.71 4.76 -13.51
N GLU A 75 -2.47 4.27 -13.56
CA GLU A 75 -2.19 2.86 -13.84
C GLU A 75 -2.71 1.95 -12.72
N ILE A 76 -2.54 2.37 -11.46
CA ILE A 76 -3.05 1.64 -10.30
C ILE A 76 -4.59 1.57 -10.34
N GLN A 77 -5.28 2.66 -10.68
CA GLN A 77 -6.74 2.64 -10.86
C GLN A 77 -7.15 1.68 -11.98
N GLY A 78 -6.42 1.70 -13.10
CA GLY A 78 -6.68 0.82 -14.24
C GLY A 78 -6.54 -0.66 -13.88
N PHE A 79 -5.53 -1.00 -13.07
CA PHE A 79 -5.36 -2.33 -12.51
C PHE A 79 -6.53 -2.72 -11.61
N LEU A 80 -6.92 -1.87 -10.66
CA LEU A 80 -8.01 -2.16 -9.72
C LEU A 80 -9.34 -2.37 -10.42
N LYS A 81 -9.66 -1.58 -11.46
CA LYS A 81 -10.86 -1.77 -12.28
C LYS A 81 -10.91 -3.13 -12.97
N LYS A 82 -9.76 -3.67 -13.38
CA LYS A 82 -9.65 -4.98 -14.04
C LYS A 82 -9.56 -6.16 -13.07
N SER A 83 -9.25 -5.89 -11.81
CA SER A 83 -9.00 -6.90 -10.78
C SER A 83 -10.15 -7.04 -9.79
N LYS A 84 -11.18 -6.20 -9.90
CA LYS A 84 -12.46 -6.44 -9.23
C LYS A 84 -13.13 -7.66 -9.86
N PRO A 85 -13.61 -8.62 -9.07
CA PRO A 85 -14.43 -9.73 -9.56
C PRO A 85 -15.74 -9.24 -10.19
#